data_AF-A0A1Z4LXJ2-F1
#
_entry.id   AF-A0A1Z4LXJ2-F1
#
_cell.length_a   1.000
_cell.length_b   1.000
_cell.length_c   1.000
_cell.angle_alpha   90.00
_cell.angle_beta   90.00
_cell.angle_gamma   90.00
#
_symmetry.space_group_name_H-M   'P 1'
#
loop_
_entity.id
_entity.type
_entity.pdbx_description
1 polymer ?
#
loop_
_entity_poly.entity_id
_entity_poly.type
_entity_poly.pdbx_seq_one_letter_code
_entity_poly.pdbx_strand_id
1 'polypeptide(L)' 'MAQTEGTTNIEELKKKIKRLNSKAGQMKMDLHDLAEGLPTDYENLMGVAEATYKIYCELNELKQQVKKMEQA' A
#
# COMPACT_ATOMS: atom_id res chain seq x y z
N MET A 1 1.18 -24.56 21.67
CA MET A 1 0.62 -24.25 20.35
C MET A 1 0.48 -22.73 20.10
N ALA A 2 0.46 -21.87 21.12
CA ALA A 2 0.29 -20.41 20.96
C ALA A 2 1.46 -19.65 20.26
N GLN A 3 2.69 -20.16 20.28
CA GLN A 3 3.85 -19.49 19.64
C GLN A 3 3.82 -19.57 18.10
N THR A 4 3.11 -20.54 17.54
CA THR A 4 3.05 -20.76 16.08
C THR A 4 2.08 -19.79 15.40
N GLU A 5 0.96 -19.46 16.05
CA GLU A 5 -0.08 -18.57 15.51
C GLU A 5 0.41 -17.12 15.35
N GLY A 6 1.18 -16.60 16.30
CA GLY A 6 1.75 -15.24 16.23
C GLY A 6 2.75 -15.06 15.08
N THR A 7 3.56 -16.09 14.81
CA THR A 7 4.59 -16.04 13.75
C THR A 7 3.96 -16.12 12.35
N THR A 8 2.96 -17.00 12.18
CA THR A 8 2.21 -17.11 10.92
C THR A 8 1.51 -15.80 10.55
N ASN A 9 0.93 -15.09 11.53
CA ASN A 9 0.24 -13.83 11.30
C ASN A 9 1.18 -12.71 10.80
N ILE A 10 2.39 -12.62 11.36
CA ILE A 10 3.40 -11.66 10.89
C ILE A 10 3.84 -11.96 9.45
N GLU A 11 4.05 -13.24 9.10
CA GLU A 11 4.42 -13.63 7.74
C GLU A 11 3.32 -13.34 6.71
N GLU A 12 2.06 -13.56 7.07
CA GLU A 12 0.91 -13.22 6.23
C GLU A 12 0.82 -11.72 5.97
N LEU A 13 1.02 -10.90 7.01
CA LEU A 13 1.05 -9.45 6.88
C LEU A 13 2.22 -8.98 6.01
N LYS A 14 3.42 -9.56 6.17
CA LYS A 14 4.57 -9.28 5.30
C LYS A 14 4.27 -9.64 3.84
N LYS A 15 3.62 -10.76 3.58
CA LYS A 15 3.16 -11.15 2.22
C LYS A 15 2.15 -10.14 1.67
N LYS A 16 1.18 -9.69 2.47
CA LYS A 16 0.21 -8.65 2.10
C LYS A 16 0.91 -7.33 1.76
N ILE A 17 1.84 -6.88 2.61
CA ILE A 17 2.66 -5.67 2.39
C ILE A 17 3.44 -5.76 1.07
N LYS A 18 4.03 -6.91 0.75
CA LYS A 18 4.75 -7.09 -0.52
C LYS A 18 3.83 -6.89 -1.73
N ARG A 19 2.65 -7.50 -1.72
CA ARG A 19 1.65 -7.35 -2.78
C ARG A 19 1.18 -5.89 -2.91
N LEU A 20 0.90 -5.24 -1.78
CA LEU A 20 0.47 -3.84 -1.77
C LEU A 20 1.58 -2.88 -2.20
N ASN A 21 2.86 -3.15 -1.93
CA ASN A 21 3.96 -2.32 -2.44
C ASN A 21 4.01 -2.32 -3.97
N SER A 22 3.86 -3.49 -4.60
CA SER A 22 3.82 -3.58 -6.07
C SER A 22 2.64 -2.78 -6.64
N LYS A 23 1.44 -2.92 -6.04
CA LYS A 23 0.26 -2.16 -6.47
C LYS A 23 0.41 -0.65 -6.23
N ALA A 24 0.97 -0.24 -5.09
CA ALA A 24 1.24 1.17 -4.80
C ALA A 24 2.25 1.76 -5.78
N GLY A 25 3.26 0.99 -6.18
CA GLY A 25 4.21 1.36 -7.23
C GLY A 25 3.54 1.62 -8.57
N GLN A 26 2.60 0.75 -8.98
CA GLN A 26 1.82 0.96 -10.20
C GLN A 26 0.98 2.23 -10.11
N MET A 27 0.20 2.40 -9.05
CA MET A 27 -0.68 3.56 -8.87
C MET A 27 0.10 4.88 -8.80
N LYS A 28 1.34 4.85 -8.30
CA LYS A 28 2.26 5.99 -8.35
C LYS A 28 2.63 6.35 -9.80
N MET A 29 2.91 5.36 -10.64
CA MET A 29 3.21 5.61 -12.05
C MET A 29 1.97 6.06 -12.81
N ASP A 30 0.82 5.45 -12.57
CA ASP A 30 -0.45 5.87 -13.19
C ASP A 30 -0.77 7.35 -12.86
N LEU A 31 -0.55 7.77 -11.61
CA LEU A 31 -0.72 9.17 -11.20
C LEU A 31 0.31 10.11 -11.85
N HIS A 32 1.56 9.66 -11.98
CA HIS A 32 2.62 10.40 -12.67
C HIS A 32 2.25 10.65 -14.12
N ASP A 33 1.87 9.59 -14.84
CA ASP A 33 1.55 9.63 -16.26
C ASP A 33 0.29 10.46 -16.52
N LEU A 34 -0.71 10.36 -15.64
CA LEU A 34 -1.90 11.22 -15.68
C LEU A 34 -1.54 12.70 -15.54
N ALA A 35 -0.64 13.03 -14.61
CA ALA A 35 -0.23 14.42 -14.38
C ALA A 35 0.62 14.97 -15.54
N GLU A 36 1.45 14.14 -16.16
CA GLU A 36 2.25 14.50 -17.34
C GLU A 36 1.36 14.76 -18.58
N GLY A 37 0.26 14.02 -18.72
CA GLY A 37 -0.66 14.10 -19.87
C GLY A 37 -1.67 15.27 -19.86
N LEU A 38 -1.67 16.12 -18.83
CA LEU A 38 -2.65 17.21 -18.72
C LEU A 38 -2.58 18.20 -19.90
N PRO A 39 -3.73 18.72 -20.38
CA PRO A 39 -5.06 18.69 -19.75
C PRO A 39 -5.89 17.42 -20.05
N THR A 40 -5.35 16.43 -20.75
CA THR A 40 -6.04 15.17 -21.03
C THR A 40 -6.43 14.48 -19.72
N ASP A 41 -7.64 13.90 -19.65
CA ASP A 41 -8.12 13.13 -18.50
C ASP A 41 -8.11 13.85 -17.13
N TYR A 42 -8.11 15.19 -17.13
CA TYR A 42 -8.07 16.00 -15.89
C TYR A 42 -9.19 15.65 -14.89
N GLU A 43 -10.34 15.16 -15.36
CA GLU A 43 -11.48 14.73 -14.53
C GLU A 43 -11.12 13.55 -13.61
N ASN A 44 -10.12 12.75 -13.98
CA ASN A 44 -9.66 11.59 -13.22
C ASN A 44 -8.67 11.95 -12.10
N LEU A 45 -8.12 13.18 -12.08
CA LEU A 45 -7.07 13.59 -11.13
C LEU A 45 -7.42 13.26 -9.69
N MET A 46 -8.61 13.67 -9.24
CA MET A 46 -9.02 13.46 -7.86
C MET A 46 -9.16 11.97 -7.52
N GLY A 47 -9.74 11.18 -8.43
CA GLY A 47 -9.94 9.75 -8.23
C GLY A 47 -8.63 8.98 -8.16
N VAL A 48 -7.71 9.24 -9.10
CA VAL A 48 -6.40 8.57 -9.13
C VAL A 48 -5.54 9.01 -7.94
N ALA A 49 -5.53 10.30 -7.60
CA ALA A 49 -4.80 10.79 -6.44
C ALA A 49 -5.33 10.20 -5.13
N GLU A 50 -6.66 10.15 -4.93
CA GLU A 50 -7.27 9.58 -3.73
C GLU A 50 -6.95 8.09 -3.60
N ALA A 51 -7.06 7.33 -4.71
CA ALA A 51 -6.75 5.92 -4.72
C ALA A 51 -5.28 5.66 -4.38
N THR A 52 -4.36 6.45 -4.96
CA THR A 52 -2.92 6.38 -4.66
C THR A 52 -2.63 6.74 -3.20
N TYR A 53 -3.29 7.76 -2.66
CA TYR A 53 -3.16 8.10 -1.24
C TYR A 53 -3.60 6.95 -0.33
N LYS A 54 -4.80 6.40 -0.55
CA LYS A 54 -5.38 5.32 0.27
C LYS A 54 -4.47 4.10 0.33
N ILE A 55 -3.88 3.69 -0.80
CA ILE A 55 -3.01 2.51 -0.80
C ILE A 55 -1.70 2.75 -0.02
N TYR A 56 -1.13 3.96 -0.09
CA TYR A 56 0.06 4.29 0.70
C TYR A 56 -0.26 4.40 2.20
N CYS A 57 -1.46 4.88 2.57
CA CYS A 57 -1.95 4.85 3.95
C CYS A 57 -2.06 3.41 4.48
N GLU A 58 -2.76 2.51 3.77
CA GLU A 58 -2.88 1.11 4.16
C GLU A 58 -1.50 0.45 4.31
N LEU A 59 -0.59 0.74 3.36
CA LEU A 59 0.77 0.22 3.39
C LEU A 59 1.56 0.67 4.63
N ASN A 60 1.42 1.94 5.01
CA ASN A 60 2.04 2.49 6.21
C ASN A 60 1.47 1.86 7.48
N GLU A 61 0.14 1.73 7.57
CA GLU A 61 -0.52 1.09 8.71
C GLU A 61 -0.07 -0.35 8.91
N LEU A 62 -0.01 -1.15 7.84
CA LEU A 62 0.44 -2.54 7.91
C LEU A 62 1.92 -2.65 8.31
N LYS A 63 2.79 -1.77 7.79
CA LYS A 63 4.20 -1.70 8.19
C LYS A 63 4.34 -1.38 9.69
N GLN A 64 3.53 -0.46 10.20
CA GLN A 64 3.51 -0.13 11.63
C GLN A 64 2.99 -1.28 12.48
N GLN A 65 1.96 -2.01 12.03
CA GLN A 65 1.45 -3.19 12.72
C GLN A 65 2.53 -4.26 12.83
N VAL A 66 3.20 -4.62 11.72
CA VAL A 66 4.31 -5.59 11.72
C VAL A 66 5.40 -5.16 12.69
N LYS A 67 5.83 -3.89 12.65
CA LYS A 67 6.84 -3.36 13.57
C LYS A 67 6.44 -3.51 15.03
N LYS A 68 5.17 -3.23 15.38
CA LYS A 68 4.66 -3.39 16.75
C LYS A 68 4.68 -4.85 17.20
N MET A 69 4.31 -5.78 16.32
CA MET A 69 4.30 -7.22 16.63
C MET A 69 5.70 -7.82 16.71
N GLU A 70 6.68 -7.30 15.97
CA GLU A 70 8.09 -7.74 16.06
C GLU A 70 8.80 -7.21 17.32
N GLN A 71 8.26 -6.16 17.95
CA GLN A 71 8.81 -5.53 19.16
C GLN A 71 8.15 -6.00 20.45
N ALA A 72 7.06 -6.78 20.36
CA ALA A 72 6.31 -7.35 21.49
C ALA A 72 6.83 -8.74 21.84
#